data_AF-A0A663MJ28-F1
#
_entry.id   AF-A0A663MJ28-F1
#
_cell.length_a   1.000
_cell.length_b   1.000
_cell.length_c   1.000
_cell.angle_alpha   90.00
_cell.angle_beta   90.00
_cell.angle_gamma   90.00
#
_symmetry.space_group_name_H-M   'P 1'
#
loop_
_entity.id
_entity.type
_entity.pdbx_description
1 polymer ?
#
loop_
_entity_poly.entity_id
_entity_poly.type
_entity_poly.pdbx_seq_one_letter_code
_entity_poly.pdbx_strand_id
1 'polypeptide(L)'
;MGNPYWGVCPCLPDSLILHFFLREAQFMAYTMADLCWKLSVCFFCYQVVSGRVKKEGHYIAAVYEHESMLSPNPTALVDRQSALELMGRNLDIYEQQVVAAARQGAQIIVFPEDGIHGFNFTRSSIYPYLDFVLHSHFVKWNPCREPYLFNDTEVLQRLSCMALKNKIFLVANLGTKQPCEHTDPHCPSDGRYQFNTNVAFSDDGVLVATYRKHNLYFEYAFDTPPEPDYTLFDTPFAGKFGMFTCFDILFFEPAVNLIRQYKVKQVVYPTAWMNQLPLLSAVEFQQAFATAFNVNILAANIHHPTLGMTGSGIYTPVKSFIYHNMESYGGKLIVAEIPVTTDYETHSESNERFREDLHQSCQTFTSTSPADQVCFKEGEESPGRVSEKGNKQLPPIFYAEMMYDNFTFVPVWEEKGELQDEKRFFYSKLLLQWSSQGSLLSLGENPRGSSIIFWK
;
A
#
# COMPACT_ATOMS: atom_id res chain seq x y z
N MET A 1 86.51 44.65 44.08
CA MET A 1 87.03 43.75 45.13
C MET A 1 86.37 42.40 44.91
N GLY A 2 86.98 41.26 44.64
CA GLY A 2 88.34 40.78 44.39
C GLY A 2 88.16 39.32 43.91
N ASN A 3 88.99 38.87 42.98
CA ASN A 3 89.11 37.47 42.48
C ASN A 3 89.65 36.55 43.65
N PRO A 4 89.74 35.18 43.60
CA PRO A 4 89.71 34.31 42.42
C PRO A 4 89.39 32.77 42.54
N TYR A 5 89.55 32.05 41.40
CA TYR A 5 89.89 30.63 41.08
C TYR A 5 89.03 29.40 41.48
N TRP A 6 88.46 28.77 40.42
CA TRP A 6 88.37 27.34 39.99
C TRP A 6 87.92 26.20 40.94
N GLY A 7 86.92 25.43 40.47
CA GLY A 7 86.59 24.08 40.93
C GLY A 7 85.64 23.37 39.95
N VAL A 8 86.19 22.45 39.15
CA VAL A 8 85.49 21.56 38.21
C VAL A 8 84.62 20.57 39.00
N CYS A 9 83.32 20.46 38.69
CA CYS A 9 82.44 19.42 39.24
C CYS A 9 82.20 18.30 38.20
N PRO A 10 82.11 17.03 38.64
CA PRO A 10 82.31 15.87 37.77
C PRO A 10 81.04 15.44 37.04
N CYS A 11 81.26 14.91 35.83
CA CYS A 11 80.28 14.29 34.96
C CYS A 11 79.52 13.17 35.68
N LEU A 12 78.18 13.23 35.66
CA LEU A 12 77.36 12.02 35.81
C LEU A 12 77.64 11.08 34.64
N PRO A 13 77.64 9.75 34.85
CA PRO A 13 77.87 8.81 33.77
C PRO A 13 76.70 8.83 32.78
N ASP A 14 77.01 8.96 31.48
CA ASP A 14 76.06 8.96 30.36
C ASP A 14 75.10 7.75 30.37
N SER A 15 75.48 6.65 31.02
CA SER A 15 74.64 5.44 31.14
C SER A 15 73.40 5.62 32.01
N LEU A 16 73.43 6.50 33.02
CA LEU A 16 72.30 6.75 33.92
C LEU A 16 71.25 7.65 33.27
N ILE A 17 71.69 8.62 32.47
CA ILE A 17 70.80 9.49 31.69
C ILE A 17 70.14 8.67 30.57
N LEU A 18 70.90 7.84 29.84
CA LEU A 18 70.36 6.98 28.79
C LEU A 18 69.36 5.96 29.35
N HIS A 19 69.63 5.35 30.52
CA HIS A 19 68.68 4.46 31.17
C HIS A 19 67.41 5.17 31.64
N PHE A 20 67.51 6.41 32.14
CA PHE A 20 66.35 7.19 32.53
C PHE A 20 65.46 7.53 31.31
N PHE A 21 66.08 7.99 30.21
CA PHE A 21 65.36 8.27 28.96
C PHE A 21 64.78 7.01 28.31
N LEU A 22 65.47 5.87 28.34
CA LEU A 22 64.95 4.59 27.85
C LEU A 22 63.76 4.09 28.69
N ARG A 23 63.80 4.30 30.01
CA ARG A 23 62.72 3.88 30.93
C ARG A 23 61.50 4.78 30.80
N GLU A 24 61.68 6.09 30.63
CA GLU A 24 60.58 7.01 30.31
C GLU A 24 60.01 6.78 28.91
N ALA A 25 60.85 6.50 27.91
CA ALA A 25 60.38 6.16 26.57
C ALA A 25 59.62 4.83 26.54
N GLN A 26 60.07 3.81 27.30
CA GLN A 26 59.31 2.57 27.48
C GLN A 26 57.99 2.81 28.22
N PHE A 27 58.00 3.60 29.30
CA PHE A 27 56.77 3.92 30.03
C PHE A 27 55.77 4.69 29.16
N MET A 28 56.24 5.67 28.38
CA MET A 28 55.42 6.37 27.38
C MET A 28 54.92 5.42 26.31
N ALA A 29 55.74 4.53 25.76
CA ALA A 29 55.32 3.54 24.77
C ALA A 29 54.26 2.56 25.32
N TYR A 30 54.39 2.10 26.56
CA TYR A 30 53.39 1.26 27.23
C TYR A 30 52.08 2.03 27.47
N THR A 31 52.15 3.29 27.93
CA THR A 31 50.95 4.11 28.11
C THR A 31 50.26 4.47 26.78
N MET A 32 51.02 4.71 25.71
CA MET A 32 50.48 4.95 24.37
C MET A 32 49.88 3.68 23.76
N ALA A 33 50.49 2.52 23.97
CA ALA A 33 49.94 1.24 23.51
C ALA A 33 48.64 0.89 24.26
N ASP A 34 48.57 1.14 25.57
CA ASP A 34 47.37 0.93 26.38
C ASP A 34 46.25 1.94 26.03
N LEU A 35 46.60 3.20 25.70
CA LEU A 35 45.66 4.17 25.16
C LEU A 35 45.15 3.77 23.76
N CYS A 36 46.03 3.31 22.88
CA CYS A 36 45.67 2.84 21.54
C CYS A 36 44.79 1.59 21.59
N TRP A 37 45.06 0.65 22.51
CA TRP A 37 44.20 -0.51 22.72
C TRP A 37 42.84 -0.11 23.27
N LYS A 38 42.78 0.77 24.27
CA LYS A 38 41.51 1.29 24.83
C LYS A 38 40.71 2.09 23.80
N LEU A 39 41.37 2.91 22.97
CA LEU A 39 40.72 3.64 21.88
C LEU A 39 40.21 2.69 20.79
N SER A 40 40.98 1.67 20.42
CA SER A 40 40.54 0.64 19.46
C SER A 40 39.37 -0.20 19.98
N VAL A 41 39.37 -0.55 21.27
CA VAL A 41 38.24 -1.23 21.93
C VAL A 41 37.03 -0.30 22.03
N CYS A 42 37.20 0.97 22.36
CA CYS A 42 36.12 1.95 22.34
C CYS A 42 35.58 2.19 20.92
N PHE A 43 36.44 2.17 19.89
CA PHE A 43 36.02 2.30 18.49
C PHE A 43 35.28 1.03 18.02
N PHE A 44 35.75 -0.16 18.42
CA PHE A 44 35.04 -1.42 18.16
C PHE A 44 33.71 -1.49 18.93
N CYS A 45 33.67 -1.08 20.20
CA CYS A 45 32.42 -0.98 20.97
C CYS A 45 31.49 0.08 20.39
N TYR A 46 32.01 1.21 19.89
CA TYR A 46 31.21 2.21 19.18
C TYR A 46 30.68 1.66 17.86
N GLN A 47 31.45 0.89 17.09
CA GLN A 47 30.98 0.23 15.87
C GLN A 47 29.97 -0.90 16.16
N VAL A 48 30.13 -1.65 17.27
CA VAL A 48 29.19 -2.69 17.71
C VAL A 48 27.90 -2.10 18.31
N VAL A 49 27.97 -0.94 18.95
CA VAL A 49 26.80 -0.19 19.47
C VAL A 49 26.15 0.68 18.39
N SER A 50 26.91 1.13 17.39
CA SER A 50 26.43 1.90 16.23
C SER A 50 26.00 1.01 15.07
N GLY A 51 26.21 -0.30 15.16
CA GLY A 51 25.42 -1.32 14.48
C GLY A 51 24.00 -1.32 15.04
N ARG A 52 23.26 -0.23 14.83
CA ARG A 52 21.80 -0.26 14.92
C ARG A 52 21.34 -1.28 13.88
N VAL A 53 21.05 -2.50 14.32
CA VAL A 53 19.93 -3.23 13.73
C VAL A 53 18.77 -2.24 13.79
N LYS A 54 18.44 -1.61 12.65
CA LYS A 54 17.26 -0.75 12.55
C LYS A 54 16.11 -1.68 12.93
N LYS A 55 15.58 -1.49 14.13
CA LYS A 55 14.37 -2.15 14.59
C LYS A 55 13.33 -1.84 13.53
N GLU A 56 12.77 -2.84 12.87
CA GLU A 56 11.64 -2.65 11.97
C GLU A 56 10.57 -1.89 12.76
N GLY A 57 10.32 -0.63 12.36
CA GLY A 57 9.24 0.14 12.97
C GLY A 57 7.96 -0.64 12.75
N HIS A 58 7.09 -0.71 13.75
CA HIS A 58 5.75 -1.27 13.61
C HIS A 58 4.75 -0.18 13.97
N TYR A 59 3.57 -0.25 13.38
CA TYR A 59 2.46 0.63 13.71
C TYR A 59 1.15 -0.15 13.73
N ILE A 60 0.19 0.32 14.53
CA ILE A 60 -1.13 -0.29 14.62
C ILE A 60 -2.06 0.47 13.68
N ALA A 61 -2.61 -0.26 12.70
CA ALA A 61 -3.56 0.27 11.74
C ALA A 61 -4.95 -0.31 12.00
N ALA A 62 -5.97 0.45 11.63
CA ALA A 62 -7.35 0.02 11.63
C ALA A 62 -8.01 0.26 10.27
N VAL A 63 -8.87 -0.66 9.85
CA VAL A 63 -9.80 -0.47 8.74
C VAL A 63 -11.19 -0.90 9.21
N TYR A 64 -12.21 -0.21 8.74
CA TYR A 64 -13.59 -0.53 9.08
C TYR A 64 -14.40 -0.87 7.84
N GLU A 65 -14.88 -2.12 7.79
CA GLU A 65 -15.90 -2.54 6.84
C GLU A 65 -17.26 -1.99 7.31
N HIS A 66 -17.90 -1.12 6.53
CA HIS A 66 -19.09 -0.36 6.99
C HIS A 66 -20.37 -0.80 6.30
N GLU A 67 -21.36 -1.19 7.10
CA GLU A 67 -22.75 -1.32 6.63
C GLU A 67 -23.41 0.07 6.59
N SER A 68 -23.44 0.65 5.40
CA SER A 68 -23.92 2.02 5.21
C SER A 68 -25.43 2.12 5.25
N MET A 69 -25.93 3.13 5.97
CA MET A 69 -27.32 3.55 5.85
C MET A 69 -27.48 4.34 4.55
N LEU A 70 -28.17 3.75 3.58
CA LEU A 70 -28.38 4.33 2.25
C LEU A 70 -29.67 5.15 2.16
N SER A 71 -29.69 6.10 1.23
CA SER A 71 -30.93 6.78 0.84
C SER A 71 -31.88 5.79 0.15
N PRO A 72 -33.17 5.73 0.53
CA PRO A 72 -34.14 4.86 -0.15
C PRO A 72 -34.47 5.34 -1.58
N ASN A 73 -34.21 6.63 -1.88
CA ASN A 73 -34.36 7.18 -3.22
C ASN A 73 -33.24 8.20 -3.50
N PRO A 74 -32.07 7.74 -3.99
CA PRO A 74 -30.91 8.60 -4.22
C PRO A 74 -31.11 9.59 -5.37
N THR A 75 -32.16 9.44 -6.19
CA THR A 75 -32.50 10.39 -7.26
C THR A 75 -33.43 11.51 -6.82
N ALA A 76 -34.04 11.40 -5.63
CA ALA A 76 -34.90 12.45 -5.09
C ALA A 76 -34.08 13.66 -4.62
N LEU A 77 -34.60 14.85 -4.87
CA LEU A 77 -34.04 16.08 -4.31
C LEU A 77 -34.43 16.18 -2.83
N VAL A 78 -33.45 16.46 -1.99
CA VAL A 78 -33.61 16.71 -0.56
C VAL A 78 -32.94 18.03 -0.19
N ASP A 79 -33.30 18.62 0.95
CA ASP A 79 -32.55 19.73 1.51
C ASP A 79 -31.26 19.25 2.20
N ARG A 80 -30.33 20.18 2.43
CA ARG A 80 -29.03 19.88 3.07
C ARG A 80 -29.19 19.37 4.50
N GLN A 81 -30.20 19.84 5.24
CA GLN A 81 -30.46 19.38 6.60
C GLN A 81 -30.80 17.89 6.63
N SER A 82 -31.70 17.45 5.76
CA SER A 82 -32.08 16.05 5.59
C SER A 82 -30.91 15.18 5.13
N ALA A 83 -30.07 15.69 4.22
CA ALA A 83 -28.84 15.01 3.81
C ALA A 83 -27.86 14.84 4.99
N LEU A 84 -27.65 15.90 5.78
CA LEU A 84 -26.81 15.88 6.98
C LEU A 84 -27.34 14.94 8.06
N GLU A 85 -28.66 14.76 8.18
CA GLU A 85 -29.25 13.78 9.10
C GLU A 85 -28.94 12.33 8.69
N LEU A 86 -28.98 12.01 7.39
CA LEU A 86 -28.54 10.69 6.91
C LEU A 86 -27.04 10.49 7.16
N MET A 87 -26.23 11.42 6.69
CA MET A 87 -24.77 11.35 6.85
C MET A 87 -24.36 11.32 8.32
N GLY A 88 -25.07 12.07 9.18
CA GLY A 88 -24.90 12.10 10.62
C GLY A 88 -25.04 10.73 11.26
N ARG A 89 -26.03 9.92 10.83
CA ARG A 89 -26.22 8.56 11.35
C ARG A 89 -25.08 7.61 10.96
N ASN A 90 -24.55 7.73 9.74
CA ASN A 90 -23.35 6.97 9.35
C ASN A 90 -22.12 7.44 10.16
N LEU A 91 -21.97 8.75 10.35
CA LEU A 91 -20.89 9.33 11.15
C LEU A 91 -20.98 8.97 12.64
N ASP A 92 -22.17 8.74 13.19
CA ASP A 92 -22.34 8.22 14.57
C ASP A 92 -21.66 6.84 14.72
N ILE A 93 -21.78 5.98 13.69
CA ILE A 93 -21.10 4.69 13.67
C ILE A 93 -19.60 4.91 13.53
N TYR A 94 -19.15 5.80 12.65
CA TYR A 94 -17.72 6.10 12.49
C TYR A 94 -17.09 6.53 13.81
N GLU A 95 -17.73 7.43 14.56
CA GLU A 95 -17.22 7.89 15.85
C GLU A 95 -17.05 6.72 16.84
N GLN A 96 -17.99 5.77 16.88
CA GLN A 96 -17.85 4.56 17.70
C GLN A 96 -16.65 3.72 17.30
N GLN A 97 -16.41 3.56 15.99
CA GLN A 97 -15.28 2.77 15.49
C GLN A 97 -13.94 3.48 15.70
N VAL A 98 -13.89 4.80 15.56
CA VAL A 98 -12.71 5.61 15.89
C VAL A 98 -12.34 5.43 17.37
N VAL A 99 -13.32 5.51 18.27
CA VAL A 99 -13.10 5.27 19.71
C VAL A 99 -12.62 3.84 19.96
N ALA A 100 -13.23 2.84 19.31
CA ALA A 100 -12.85 1.44 19.47
C ALA A 100 -11.45 1.13 18.93
N ALA A 101 -11.04 1.74 17.81
CA ALA A 101 -9.71 1.61 17.23
C ALA A 101 -8.65 2.30 18.10
N ALA A 102 -8.92 3.54 18.55
CA ALA A 102 -8.02 4.27 19.43
C ALA A 102 -7.79 3.54 20.77
N ARG A 103 -8.83 2.92 21.35
CA ARG A 103 -8.71 2.07 22.55
C ARG A 103 -7.81 0.85 22.35
N GLN A 104 -7.70 0.36 21.11
CA GLN A 104 -6.80 -0.74 20.74
C GLN A 104 -5.41 -0.24 20.31
N GLY A 105 -5.14 1.07 20.44
CA GLY A 105 -3.84 1.66 20.12
C GLY A 105 -3.62 1.96 18.65
N ALA A 106 -4.67 1.91 17.81
CA ALA A 106 -4.55 2.24 16.39
C ALA A 106 -4.10 3.69 16.21
N GLN A 107 -3.13 3.89 15.33
CA GLN A 107 -2.55 5.20 15.00
C GLN A 107 -3.19 5.81 13.75
N ILE A 108 -3.82 4.98 12.92
CA ILE A 108 -4.61 5.36 11.75
C ILE A 108 -5.85 4.47 11.62
N ILE A 109 -6.97 5.06 11.20
CA ILE A 109 -8.18 4.34 10.80
C ILE A 109 -8.64 4.77 9.41
N VAL A 110 -9.01 3.81 8.56
CA VAL A 110 -9.55 4.04 7.21
C VAL A 110 -11.01 3.61 7.14
N PHE A 111 -11.84 4.45 6.53
CA PHE A 111 -13.24 4.20 6.25
C PHE A 111 -13.51 4.02 4.75
N PRO A 112 -14.63 3.37 4.37
CA PRO A 112 -14.91 3.05 2.97
C PRO A 112 -15.27 4.24 2.09
N GLU A 113 -15.19 4.02 0.78
CA GLU A 113 -15.79 4.89 -0.23
C GLU A 113 -17.32 4.89 -0.08
N ASP A 114 -17.95 6.05 -0.33
CA ASP A 114 -19.41 6.23 -0.25
C ASP A 114 -20.04 5.88 1.11
N GLY A 115 -19.26 5.60 2.15
CA GLY A 115 -19.79 5.10 3.42
C GLY A 115 -20.56 6.13 4.25
N ILE A 116 -20.47 7.42 3.89
CA ILE A 116 -21.16 8.51 4.56
C ILE A 116 -22.52 8.81 3.91
N HIS A 117 -22.59 8.87 2.58
CA HIS A 117 -23.79 9.28 1.83
C HIS A 117 -24.41 8.18 0.95
N GLY A 118 -23.71 7.09 0.67
CA GLY A 118 -24.12 6.05 -0.27
C GLY A 118 -23.88 6.44 -1.74
N PHE A 119 -24.52 5.73 -2.66
CA PHE A 119 -24.27 5.83 -4.11
C PHE A 119 -25.59 5.95 -4.92
N ASN A 120 -25.49 5.97 -6.25
CA ASN A 120 -26.60 6.08 -7.23
C ASN A 120 -27.32 7.43 -7.28
N PHE A 121 -26.61 8.52 -6.96
CA PHE A 121 -27.16 9.87 -7.08
C PHE A 121 -27.06 10.42 -8.52
N THR A 122 -27.81 11.49 -8.77
CA THR A 122 -27.61 12.39 -9.91
C THR A 122 -26.78 13.60 -9.48
N ARG A 123 -26.24 14.37 -10.43
CA ARG A 123 -25.53 15.63 -10.12
C ARG A 123 -26.35 16.59 -9.24
N SER A 124 -27.66 16.62 -9.42
CA SER A 124 -28.53 17.53 -8.65
C SER A 124 -28.92 16.95 -7.30
N SER A 125 -29.22 15.64 -7.23
CA SER A 125 -29.64 15.00 -5.97
C SER A 125 -28.50 14.76 -4.99
N ILE A 126 -27.25 14.67 -5.47
CA ILE A 126 -26.09 14.56 -4.57
C ILE A 126 -25.70 15.89 -3.93
N TYR A 127 -25.99 17.02 -4.57
CA TYR A 127 -25.50 18.35 -4.17
C TYR A 127 -25.70 18.69 -2.68
N PRO A 128 -26.84 18.37 -2.04
CA PRO A 128 -27.06 18.59 -0.61
C PRO A 128 -26.10 17.80 0.31
N TYR A 129 -25.55 16.68 -0.18
CA TYR A 129 -24.62 15.79 0.54
C TYR A 129 -23.16 16.22 0.42
N LEU A 130 -22.83 17.19 -0.45
CA LEU A 130 -21.45 17.55 -0.75
C LEU A 130 -20.92 18.61 0.22
N ASP A 131 -19.73 18.39 0.77
CA ASP A 131 -19.01 19.41 1.53
C ASP A 131 -18.13 20.27 0.61
N PHE A 132 -17.92 21.53 0.98
CA PHE A 132 -16.97 22.39 0.31
C PHE A 132 -15.54 22.02 0.71
N VAL A 133 -14.67 21.80 -0.27
CA VAL A 133 -13.23 21.57 -0.07
C VAL A 133 -12.44 22.42 -1.06
N LEU A 134 -11.51 23.21 -0.54
CA LEU A 134 -10.48 23.84 -1.36
C LEU A 134 -9.38 22.82 -1.65
N HIS A 135 -9.27 22.40 -2.91
CA HIS A 135 -8.22 21.48 -3.38
C HIS A 135 -6.86 22.18 -3.58
N SER A 136 -6.58 23.23 -2.80
CA SER A 136 -5.33 23.98 -2.86
C SER A 136 -4.37 23.52 -1.77
N HIS A 137 -3.15 23.11 -2.16
CA HIS A 137 -2.12 22.61 -1.23
C HIS A 137 -1.58 23.64 -0.21
N PHE A 138 -2.00 24.90 -0.30
CA PHE A 138 -1.41 26.00 0.49
C PHE A 138 -2.17 26.33 1.79
N VAL A 139 -3.38 25.79 1.99
CA VAL A 139 -4.19 26.10 3.17
C VAL A 139 -4.06 24.99 4.21
N LYS A 140 -3.31 25.26 5.28
CA LYS A 140 -3.35 24.41 6.48
C LYS A 140 -4.60 24.77 7.29
N TRP A 141 -5.54 23.85 7.38
CA TRP A 141 -6.83 24.09 8.02
C TRP A 141 -7.20 22.97 9.00
N ASN A 142 -7.71 23.35 10.16
CA ASN A 142 -8.29 22.43 11.13
C ASN A 142 -9.81 22.65 11.22
N PRO A 143 -10.63 21.87 10.51
CA PRO A 143 -12.09 22.07 10.50
C PRO A 143 -12.73 22.03 11.89
N CYS A 144 -12.19 21.24 12.82
CA CYS A 144 -12.72 21.16 14.17
C CYS A 144 -12.48 22.44 15.00
N ARG A 145 -11.31 23.07 14.84
CA ARG A 145 -10.93 24.28 15.59
C ARG A 145 -11.37 25.56 14.89
N GLU A 146 -11.50 25.52 13.57
CA GLU A 146 -11.82 26.65 12.70
C GLU A 146 -13.08 26.35 11.86
N PRO A 147 -14.23 26.05 12.49
CA PRO A 147 -15.42 25.58 11.77
C PRO A 147 -16.13 26.65 10.95
N TYR A 148 -15.80 27.92 11.17
CA TYR A 148 -16.41 29.06 10.47
C TYR A 148 -15.50 29.63 9.37
N LEU A 149 -14.36 28.99 9.08
CA LEU A 149 -13.45 29.46 8.03
C LEU A 149 -14.06 29.29 6.64
N PHE A 150 -14.80 28.20 6.44
CA PHE A 150 -15.54 27.90 5.23
C PHE A 150 -16.96 27.47 5.61
N ASN A 151 -17.91 27.68 4.70
CA ASN A 151 -19.28 27.21 4.84
C ASN A 151 -19.46 25.86 4.15
N ASP A 152 -20.53 25.14 4.47
CA ASP A 152 -20.85 23.82 3.93
C ASP A 152 -19.76 22.78 4.21
N THR A 153 -19.26 22.72 5.45
CA THR A 153 -18.15 21.83 5.86
C THR A 153 -18.48 20.95 7.08
N GLU A 154 -19.76 20.67 7.32
CA GLU A 154 -20.23 19.99 8.51
C GLU A 154 -19.67 18.56 8.65
N VAL A 155 -19.54 17.82 7.54
CA VAL A 155 -18.97 16.46 7.54
C VAL A 155 -17.47 16.52 7.82
N LEU A 156 -16.75 17.42 7.16
CA LEU A 156 -15.31 17.65 7.40
C LEU A 156 -15.02 18.07 8.83
N GLN A 157 -15.83 18.97 9.39
CA GLN A 157 -15.74 19.39 10.79
C GLN A 157 -15.88 18.19 11.71
N ARG A 158 -16.88 17.34 11.48
CA ARG A 158 -17.14 16.19 12.33
C ARG A 158 -15.99 15.18 12.28
N LEU A 159 -15.50 14.84 11.09
CA LEU A 159 -14.36 13.94 10.89
C LEU A 159 -13.08 14.49 11.55
N SER A 160 -12.79 15.78 11.35
CA SER A 160 -11.67 16.48 12.00
C SER A 160 -11.75 16.40 13.53
N CYS A 161 -12.95 16.61 14.11
CA CYS A 161 -13.13 16.52 15.55
C CYS A 161 -12.98 15.10 16.07
N MET A 162 -13.44 14.08 15.33
CA MET A 162 -13.22 12.67 15.71
C MET A 162 -11.73 12.34 15.77
N ALA A 163 -10.95 12.77 14.78
CA ALA A 163 -9.50 12.57 14.73
C ALA A 163 -8.80 13.28 15.92
N LEU A 164 -9.08 14.58 16.11
CA LEU A 164 -8.50 15.40 17.19
C LEU A 164 -8.81 14.84 18.59
N LYS A 165 -10.05 14.43 18.83
CA LYS A 165 -10.52 13.95 20.14
C LYS A 165 -9.91 12.60 20.52
N ASN A 166 -9.67 11.74 19.53
CA ASN A 166 -9.17 10.38 19.74
C ASN A 166 -7.68 10.21 19.46
N LYS A 167 -6.99 11.28 19.03
CA LYS A 167 -5.54 11.28 18.74
C LYS A 167 -5.14 10.18 17.76
N ILE A 168 -5.87 10.11 16.66
CA ILE A 168 -5.72 9.10 15.61
C ILE A 168 -5.80 9.76 14.24
N PHE A 169 -4.96 9.32 13.30
CA PHE A 169 -5.12 9.71 11.90
C PHE A 169 -6.39 9.09 11.35
N LEU A 170 -7.21 9.86 10.64
CA LEU A 170 -8.49 9.40 10.13
C LEU A 170 -8.55 9.64 8.62
N VAL A 171 -8.82 8.58 7.87
CA VAL A 171 -9.06 8.64 6.43
C VAL A 171 -10.51 8.25 6.15
N ALA A 172 -11.21 9.10 5.41
CA ALA A 172 -12.59 8.86 5.02
C ALA A 172 -12.83 9.34 3.58
N ASN A 173 -13.94 8.91 3.01
CA ASN A 173 -14.39 9.33 1.69
C ASN A 173 -15.73 10.07 1.80
N LEU A 174 -15.86 11.15 1.04
CA LEU A 174 -17.08 11.93 0.91
C LEU A 174 -17.15 12.64 -0.46
N GLY A 175 -18.35 12.97 -0.88
CA GLY A 175 -18.58 13.89 -1.98
C GLY A 175 -18.20 15.31 -1.60
N THR A 176 -17.47 15.99 -2.48
CA THR A 176 -17.12 17.41 -2.31
C THR A 176 -17.59 18.25 -3.47
N LYS A 177 -17.76 19.55 -3.23
CA LYS A 177 -18.14 20.55 -4.24
C LYS A 177 -17.19 21.74 -4.25
N GLN A 178 -16.92 22.27 -5.44
CA GLN A 178 -16.16 23.49 -5.62
C GLN A 178 -16.83 24.34 -6.71
N PRO A 179 -17.29 25.58 -6.41
CA PRO A 179 -17.77 26.50 -7.43
C PRO A 179 -16.69 26.77 -8.49
N CYS A 180 -17.10 26.95 -9.73
CA CYS A 180 -16.21 27.35 -10.82
C CYS A 180 -16.81 28.52 -11.60
N GLU A 181 -15.94 29.37 -12.14
CA GLU A 181 -16.33 30.54 -12.91
C GLU A 181 -16.55 30.17 -14.38
N HIS A 182 -17.43 30.89 -15.09
CA HIS A 182 -17.66 30.67 -16.52
C HIS A 182 -16.43 30.91 -17.40
N THR A 183 -15.39 31.57 -16.88
CA THR A 183 -14.11 31.74 -17.57
C THR A 183 -13.27 30.46 -17.58
N ASP A 184 -13.55 29.51 -16.69
CA ASP A 184 -12.93 28.19 -16.71
C ASP A 184 -13.57 27.36 -17.83
N PRO A 185 -12.80 26.98 -18.88
CA PRO A 185 -13.34 26.25 -20.01
C PRO A 185 -13.80 24.83 -19.66
N HIS A 186 -13.38 24.29 -18.51
CA HIS A 186 -13.77 22.96 -18.05
C HIS A 186 -14.90 22.99 -17.01
N CYS A 187 -15.40 24.18 -16.64
CA CYS A 187 -16.45 24.30 -15.63
C CYS A 187 -17.75 23.65 -16.15
N PRO A 188 -18.34 22.70 -15.41
CA PRO A 188 -19.61 22.10 -15.80
C PRO A 188 -20.70 23.14 -16.01
N SER A 189 -21.68 22.83 -16.88
CA SER A 189 -22.77 23.76 -17.24
C SER A 189 -23.62 24.21 -16.05
N ASP A 190 -23.54 23.48 -14.95
CA ASP A 190 -24.26 23.71 -13.71
C ASP A 190 -23.42 24.48 -12.67
N GLY A 191 -22.24 25.00 -13.06
CA GLY A 191 -21.47 26.04 -12.36
C GLY A 191 -20.60 25.55 -11.21
N ARG A 192 -20.39 24.24 -11.09
CA ARG A 192 -19.56 23.65 -10.03
C ARG A 192 -18.95 22.32 -10.45
N TYR A 193 -17.79 22.03 -9.87
CA TYR A 193 -17.26 20.68 -9.82
C TYR A 193 -17.81 19.91 -8.63
N GLN A 194 -17.98 18.61 -8.82
CA GLN A 194 -18.38 17.65 -7.79
C GLN A 194 -17.43 16.46 -7.84
N PHE A 195 -16.78 16.09 -6.74
CA PHE A 195 -15.78 15.02 -6.75
C PHE A 195 -16.07 13.95 -5.69
N ASN A 196 -15.87 12.67 -6.05
CA ASN A 196 -15.62 11.61 -5.09
C ASN A 196 -14.23 11.88 -4.46
N THR A 197 -14.19 12.11 -3.16
CA THR A 197 -13.00 12.66 -2.51
C THR A 197 -12.60 11.87 -1.28
N ASN A 198 -11.35 11.39 -1.22
CA ASN A 198 -10.75 10.96 0.03
C ASN A 198 -10.18 12.17 0.77
N VAL A 199 -10.33 12.18 2.09
CA VAL A 199 -9.72 13.17 2.98
C VAL A 199 -8.95 12.46 4.08
N ALA A 200 -7.81 13.02 4.46
CA ALA A 200 -7.01 12.54 5.59
C ALA A 200 -6.86 13.64 6.63
N PHE A 201 -7.16 13.31 7.88
CA PHE A 201 -6.95 14.15 9.04
C PHE A 201 -5.81 13.60 9.89
N SER A 202 -4.94 14.49 10.37
CA SER A 202 -3.97 14.18 11.42
C SER A 202 -4.65 13.90 12.76
N ASP A 203 -3.89 13.35 13.70
CA ASP A 203 -4.27 13.17 15.11
C ASP A 203 -4.53 14.49 15.88
N ASP A 204 -4.20 15.64 15.29
CA ASP A 204 -4.59 16.97 15.76
C ASP A 204 -5.82 17.54 15.03
N GLY A 205 -6.44 16.78 14.12
CA GLY A 205 -7.63 17.17 13.36
C GLY A 205 -7.34 18.11 12.19
N VAL A 206 -6.08 18.37 11.85
CA VAL A 206 -5.73 19.15 10.65
C VAL A 206 -5.99 18.30 9.40
N LEU A 207 -6.65 18.88 8.39
CA LEU A 207 -6.77 18.27 7.06
C LEU A 207 -5.38 18.26 6.41
N VAL A 208 -4.80 17.08 6.24
CA VAL A 208 -3.42 16.91 5.74
C VAL A 208 -3.34 16.47 4.29
N ALA A 209 -4.42 15.92 3.73
CA ALA A 209 -4.50 15.55 2.32
C ALA A 209 -5.94 15.41 1.85
N THR A 210 -6.14 15.65 0.55
CA THR A 210 -7.40 15.51 -0.19
C THR A 210 -7.08 14.88 -1.55
N TYR A 211 -7.79 13.83 -1.95
CA TYR A 211 -7.61 13.15 -3.24
C TYR A 211 -8.94 13.06 -3.96
N ARG A 212 -8.99 13.50 -5.22
CA ARG A 212 -10.17 13.35 -6.09
C ARG A 212 -10.01 12.08 -6.91
N LYS A 213 -11.01 11.19 -6.85
CA LYS A 213 -11.02 9.94 -7.61
C LYS A 213 -10.90 10.23 -9.10
N HIS A 214 -9.92 9.59 -9.74
CA HIS A 214 -9.64 9.81 -11.15
C HIS A 214 -10.48 8.86 -12.03
N ASN A 215 -10.47 7.56 -11.71
CA ASN A 215 -11.15 6.53 -12.51
C ASN A 215 -12.54 6.24 -11.94
N LEU A 216 -13.56 6.93 -12.44
CA LEU A 216 -14.94 6.76 -12.00
C LEU A 216 -15.55 5.44 -12.47
N TYR A 217 -16.39 4.82 -11.63
CA TYR A 217 -17.12 3.58 -11.92
C TYR A 217 -18.64 3.84 -11.99
N PHE A 218 -19.11 4.32 -13.14
CA PHE A 218 -20.52 4.70 -13.37
C PHE A 218 -21.06 5.76 -12.38
N GLU A 219 -20.17 6.60 -11.83
CA GLU A 219 -20.51 7.62 -10.85
C GLU A 219 -20.96 8.93 -11.51
N TYR A 220 -22.13 8.93 -12.16
CA TYR A 220 -22.64 10.07 -12.95
C TYR A 220 -22.84 11.37 -12.15
N ALA A 221 -22.81 11.30 -10.81
CA ALA A 221 -22.92 12.45 -9.93
C ALA A 221 -21.60 13.24 -9.80
N PHE A 222 -20.47 12.65 -10.18
CA PHE A 222 -19.14 13.21 -9.99
C PHE A 222 -18.43 13.52 -11.32
N ASP A 223 -17.53 14.49 -11.26
CA ASP A 223 -16.63 14.90 -12.31
C ASP A 223 -15.28 14.18 -12.14
N THR A 224 -14.60 13.88 -13.25
CA THR A 224 -13.19 13.44 -13.21
C THR A 224 -12.28 14.66 -13.13
N PRO A 225 -11.29 14.71 -12.22
CA PRO A 225 -10.34 15.81 -12.18
C PRO A 225 -9.54 15.89 -13.51
N PRO A 226 -9.26 17.11 -14.03
CA PRO A 226 -8.57 17.26 -15.32
C PRO A 226 -7.18 16.59 -15.39
N GLU A 227 -6.50 16.51 -14.25
CA GLU A 227 -5.22 15.80 -14.10
C GLU A 227 -5.32 14.81 -12.92
N PRO A 228 -4.60 13.67 -12.96
CA PRO A 228 -4.53 12.74 -11.83
C PRO A 228 -3.87 13.38 -10.60
N ASP A 229 -4.50 13.23 -9.43
CA ASP A 229 -3.94 13.70 -8.16
C ASP A 229 -2.94 12.67 -7.58
N TYR A 230 -1.66 13.04 -7.45
CA TYR A 230 -0.67 12.22 -6.71
C TYR A 230 -0.61 12.60 -5.23
N THR A 231 -1.66 12.24 -4.49
CA THR A 231 -1.84 12.71 -3.11
C THR A 231 -1.02 11.90 -2.11
N LEU A 232 -0.28 12.63 -1.27
CA LEU A 232 0.62 12.07 -0.25
C LEU A 232 0.45 12.82 1.06
N PHE A 233 0.56 12.11 2.20
CA PHE A 233 0.64 12.74 3.52
C PHE A 233 1.65 12.03 4.42
N ASP A 234 2.33 12.80 5.27
CA ASP A 234 3.35 12.30 6.16
C ASP A 234 2.77 11.95 7.53
N THR A 235 3.28 10.87 8.12
CA THR A 235 2.91 10.39 9.46
C THR A 235 4.16 10.20 10.32
N PRO A 236 4.07 10.41 11.65
CA PRO A 236 5.21 10.21 12.54
C PRO A 236 5.55 8.73 12.79
N PHE A 237 4.67 7.79 12.37
CA PHE A 237 4.79 6.37 12.70
C PHE A 237 5.11 5.46 11.52
N ALA A 238 4.68 5.79 10.29
CA ALA A 238 4.92 4.94 9.14
C ALA A 238 5.38 5.71 7.88
N GLY A 239 5.87 6.93 8.06
CA GLY A 239 6.36 7.76 6.97
C GLY A 239 5.22 8.24 6.07
N LYS A 240 5.44 8.19 4.76
CA LYS A 240 4.54 8.75 3.75
C LYS A 240 3.49 7.73 3.31
N PHE A 241 2.22 8.11 3.41
CA PHE A 241 1.11 7.38 2.81
C PHE A 241 0.71 7.99 1.48
N GLY A 242 0.46 7.12 0.49
CA GLY A 242 -0.31 7.46 -0.69
C GLY A 242 -1.78 7.12 -0.51
N MET A 243 -2.63 7.70 -1.35
CA MET A 243 -4.05 7.38 -1.37
C MET A 243 -4.59 7.35 -2.80
N PHE A 244 -5.52 6.43 -3.05
CA PHE A 244 -6.36 6.36 -4.23
C PHE A 244 -7.65 5.58 -3.86
N THR A 245 -8.65 5.56 -4.74
CA THR A 245 -9.99 5.06 -4.39
C THR A 245 -10.45 3.96 -5.34
N CYS A 246 -10.85 2.82 -4.78
CA CYS A 246 -11.60 1.79 -5.48
C CYS A 246 -11.06 1.46 -6.90
N PHE A 247 -11.85 1.75 -7.92
CA PHE A 247 -11.56 1.43 -9.32
C PHE A 247 -10.19 1.91 -9.81
N ASP A 248 -9.61 2.95 -9.19
CA ASP A 248 -8.24 3.42 -9.46
C ASP A 248 -7.17 2.31 -9.41
N ILE A 249 -7.35 1.28 -8.57
CA ILE A 249 -6.36 0.19 -8.40
C ILE A 249 -6.12 -0.61 -9.69
N LEU A 250 -7.06 -0.56 -10.65
CA LEU A 250 -6.95 -1.25 -11.94
C LEU A 250 -6.20 -0.44 -13.01
N PHE A 251 -5.80 0.80 -12.71
CA PHE A 251 -5.24 1.72 -13.69
C PHE A 251 -3.80 2.10 -13.34
N PHE A 252 -3.05 2.48 -14.38
CA PHE A 252 -1.70 3.01 -14.20
C PHE A 252 -1.73 4.35 -13.45
N GLU A 253 -2.64 5.23 -13.85
CA GLU A 253 -2.88 6.51 -13.20
C GLU A 253 -4.10 6.47 -12.29
N PRO A 254 -4.01 6.91 -11.02
CA PRO A 254 -2.77 7.29 -10.33
C PRO A 254 -2.05 6.12 -9.66
N ALA A 255 -2.69 4.94 -9.50
CA ALA A 255 -2.27 3.94 -8.52
C ALA A 255 -0.82 3.44 -8.72
N VAL A 256 -0.47 2.98 -9.92
CA VAL A 256 0.87 2.44 -10.21
C VAL A 256 1.91 3.56 -10.20
N ASN A 257 1.57 4.69 -10.82
CA ASN A 257 2.51 5.80 -10.97
C ASN A 257 2.82 6.48 -9.64
N LEU A 258 1.83 6.63 -8.75
CA LEU A 258 1.98 7.09 -7.37
C LEU A 258 3.02 6.27 -6.61
N ILE A 259 2.91 4.94 -6.68
CA ILE A 259 3.83 4.02 -5.99
C ILE A 259 5.23 4.11 -6.57
N ARG A 260 5.36 4.06 -7.90
CA ARG A 260 6.68 4.01 -8.57
C ARG A 260 7.43 5.33 -8.49
N GLN A 261 6.78 6.46 -8.79
CA GLN A 261 7.44 7.76 -8.83
C GLN A 261 7.76 8.28 -7.43
N TYR A 262 6.83 8.11 -6.48
CA TYR A 262 6.98 8.66 -5.13
C TYR A 262 7.47 7.64 -4.10
N LYS A 263 7.77 6.40 -4.54
CA LYS A 263 8.30 5.30 -3.72
C LYS A 263 7.45 5.04 -2.47
N VAL A 264 6.13 5.13 -2.64
CA VAL A 264 5.18 4.94 -1.54
C VAL A 264 5.21 3.48 -1.09
N LYS A 265 5.25 3.26 0.23
CA LYS A 265 5.21 1.93 0.86
C LYS A 265 3.97 1.67 1.68
N GLN A 266 3.17 2.70 1.91
CA GLN A 266 1.94 2.63 2.69
C GLN A 266 0.82 3.29 1.87
N VAL A 267 -0.28 2.58 1.66
CA VAL A 267 -1.43 3.09 0.89
C VAL A 267 -2.68 2.97 1.74
N VAL A 268 -3.46 4.05 1.81
CA VAL A 268 -4.84 4.01 2.30
C VAL A 268 -5.79 3.90 1.11
N TYR A 269 -6.75 3.00 1.21
CA TYR A 269 -7.61 2.61 0.09
C TYR A 269 -9.08 2.46 0.53
N PRO A 270 -9.81 3.58 0.63
CA PRO A 270 -11.27 3.57 0.67
C PRO A 270 -11.84 2.93 -0.59
N THR A 271 -12.82 2.04 -0.45
CA THR A 271 -13.43 1.35 -1.59
C THR A 271 -14.89 0.96 -1.34
N ALA A 272 -15.68 0.91 -2.41
CA ALA A 272 -17.04 0.35 -2.45
C ALA A 272 -17.07 -0.74 -3.53
N TRP A 273 -16.28 -1.78 -3.32
CA TRP A 273 -15.97 -2.81 -4.31
C TRP A 273 -17.04 -3.89 -4.37
N MET A 274 -17.56 -4.13 -5.58
CA MET A 274 -18.44 -5.26 -5.88
C MET A 274 -17.60 -6.45 -6.34
N ASN A 275 -17.68 -7.56 -5.60
CA ASN A 275 -16.91 -8.76 -5.90
C ASN A 275 -17.37 -9.39 -7.22
N GLN A 276 -16.42 -9.58 -8.14
CA GLN A 276 -16.63 -10.30 -9.39
C GLN A 276 -15.64 -11.44 -9.49
N LEU A 277 -16.10 -12.66 -9.19
CA LEU A 277 -15.28 -13.86 -9.28
C LEU A 277 -14.96 -14.22 -10.75
N PRO A 278 -13.82 -14.88 -11.01
CA PRO A 278 -12.89 -15.42 -10.02
C PRO A 278 -11.67 -14.54 -9.70
N LEU A 279 -11.48 -13.39 -10.34
CA LEU A 279 -10.22 -12.61 -10.23
C LEU A 279 -10.37 -11.23 -9.58
N LEU A 280 -11.60 -10.75 -9.40
CA LEU A 280 -11.88 -9.42 -8.84
C LEU A 280 -12.74 -9.54 -7.58
N SER A 281 -12.45 -10.54 -6.75
CA SER A 281 -12.82 -10.44 -5.34
C SER A 281 -11.94 -9.36 -4.68
N ALA A 282 -12.54 -8.49 -3.87
CA ALA A 282 -11.87 -7.38 -3.19
C ALA A 282 -10.62 -7.87 -2.45
N VAL A 283 -10.78 -8.90 -1.60
CA VAL A 283 -9.69 -9.40 -0.74
C VAL A 283 -8.57 -10.06 -1.53
N GLU A 284 -8.91 -10.67 -2.66
CA GLU A 284 -7.96 -11.34 -3.54
C GLU A 284 -7.12 -10.32 -4.31
N PHE A 285 -7.80 -9.42 -5.04
CA PHE A 285 -7.12 -8.47 -5.92
C PHE A 285 -6.27 -7.47 -5.13
N GLN A 286 -6.81 -6.95 -4.02
CA GLN A 286 -6.11 -5.98 -3.18
C GLN A 286 -4.89 -6.60 -2.49
N GLN A 287 -4.98 -7.86 -2.05
CA GLN A 287 -3.83 -8.61 -1.54
C GLN A 287 -2.78 -8.82 -2.64
N ALA A 288 -3.19 -9.28 -3.83
CA ALA A 288 -2.29 -9.51 -4.95
C ALA A 288 -1.54 -8.22 -5.33
N PHE A 289 -2.24 -7.09 -5.35
CA PHE A 289 -1.64 -5.78 -5.62
C PHE A 289 -0.62 -5.39 -4.55
N ALA A 290 -0.94 -5.55 -3.26
CA ALA A 290 -0.02 -5.26 -2.16
C ALA A 290 1.29 -6.06 -2.26
N THR A 291 1.18 -7.35 -2.57
CA THR A 291 2.31 -8.25 -2.81
C THR A 291 3.12 -7.83 -4.05
N ALA A 292 2.45 -7.62 -5.19
CA ALA A 292 3.11 -7.32 -6.45
C ALA A 292 3.90 -6.00 -6.42
N PHE A 293 3.35 -4.98 -5.75
CA PHE A 293 3.99 -3.66 -5.64
C PHE A 293 4.87 -3.52 -4.39
N ASN A 294 4.94 -4.55 -3.54
CA ASN A 294 5.68 -4.54 -2.28
C ASN A 294 5.34 -3.31 -1.43
N VAL A 295 4.04 -3.12 -1.18
CA VAL A 295 3.44 -2.05 -0.38
C VAL A 295 2.47 -2.62 0.64
N ASN A 296 2.24 -1.87 1.72
CA ASN A 296 1.12 -2.13 2.62
C ASN A 296 -0.12 -1.39 2.12
N ILE A 297 -1.29 -2.04 2.15
CA ILE A 297 -2.59 -1.45 1.79
C ILE A 297 -3.56 -1.58 2.97
N LEU A 298 -4.12 -0.45 3.39
CA LEU A 298 -5.21 -0.36 4.35
C LEU A 298 -6.52 -0.19 3.57
N ALA A 299 -7.20 -1.29 3.28
CA ALA A 299 -8.43 -1.31 2.49
C ALA A 299 -9.67 -1.38 3.37
N ALA A 300 -10.54 -0.39 3.23
CA ALA A 300 -11.83 -0.35 3.91
C ALA A 300 -12.95 -0.40 2.88
N ASN A 301 -13.78 -1.43 2.93
CA ASN A 301 -14.85 -1.67 1.98
C ASN A 301 -16.24 -1.47 2.59
N ILE A 302 -17.24 -1.27 1.74
CA ILE A 302 -18.65 -1.32 2.14
C ILE A 302 -19.05 -2.76 2.46
N HIS A 303 -19.90 -2.90 3.47
CA HIS A 303 -20.59 -4.14 3.81
C HIS A 303 -22.03 -4.09 3.31
N HIS A 304 -22.26 -4.66 2.13
CA HIS A 304 -23.59 -4.76 1.53
C HIS A 304 -23.71 -6.07 0.72
N PRO A 305 -23.94 -7.22 1.39
CA PRO A 305 -23.90 -8.53 0.75
C PRO A 305 -24.80 -8.68 -0.47
N THR A 306 -25.98 -8.04 -0.49
CA THR A 306 -26.92 -8.10 -1.61
C THR A 306 -26.42 -7.38 -2.88
N LEU A 307 -25.39 -6.54 -2.77
CA LEU A 307 -24.70 -5.91 -3.89
C LEU A 307 -23.32 -6.55 -4.16
N GLY A 308 -22.99 -7.65 -3.48
CA GLY A 308 -21.68 -8.28 -3.59
C GLY A 308 -20.54 -7.46 -2.97
N MET A 309 -20.85 -6.50 -2.10
CA MET A 309 -19.85 -5.66 -1.43
C MET A 309 -19.51 -6.22 -0.06
N THR A 310 -18.32 -6.80 0.07
CA THR A 310 -17.67 -7.19 1.33
C THR A 310 -16.24 -7.59 1.00
N GLY A 311 -15.31 -7.34 1.91
CA GLY A 311 -13.90 -7.62 1.67
C GLY A 311 -13.06 -6.42 2.03
N SER A 312 -12.71 -6.34 3.30
CA SER A 312 -11.80 -5.33 3.84
C SER A 312 -10.57 -6.01 4.42
N GLY A 313 -9.47 -5.28 4.49
CA GLY A 313 -8.26 -5.86 5.03
C GLY A 313 -7.09 -4.92 5.19
N ILE A 314 -6.13 -5.41 5.95
CA ILE A 314 -4.80 -4.83 6.11
C ILE A 314 -3.84 -5.80 5.42
N TYR A 315 -3.35 -5.41 4.26
CA TYR A 315 -2.48 -6.23 3.41
C TYR A 315 -1.05 -5.74 3.53
N THR A 316 -0.13 -6.63 3.87
CA THR A 316 1.31 -6.42 3.72
C THR A 316 1.83 -7.34 2.62
N PRO A 317 3.05 -7.14 2.09
CA PRO A 317 3.59 -7.97 1.02
C PRO A 317 3.66 -9.48 1.33
N VAL A 318 3.64 -9.85 2.62
CA VAL A 318 3.81 -11.24 3.08
C VAL A 318 2.69 -11.74 3.99
N LYS A 319 1.86 -10.84 4.54
CA LYS A 319 0.83 -11.17 5.53
C LYS A 319 -0.38 -10.26 5.40
N SER A 320 -1.57 -10.85 5.46
CA SER A 320 -2.84 -10.13 5.35
C SER A 320 -3.75 -10.42 6.54
N PHE A 321 -4.50 -9.41 6.97
CA PHE A 321 -5.59 -9.52 7.94
C PHE A 321 -6.88 -9.18 7.21
N ILE A 322 -7.76 -10.16 7.05
CA ILE A 322 -8.87 -10.09 6.10
C ILE A 322 -10.20 -10.32 6.81
N TYR A 323 -11.21 -9.57 6.41
CA TYR A 323 -12.61 -9.87 6.68
C TYR A 323 -13.39 -9.92 5.38
N HIS A 324 -14.21 -10.95 5.22
CA HIS A 324 -15.12 -11.13 4.11
C HIS A 324 -16.33 -11.93 4.61
N ASN A 325 -17.54 -11.45 4.34
CA ASN A 325 -18.76 -12.08 4.81
C ASN A 325 -19.95 -11.71 3.91
N MET A 326 -20.46 -12.71 3.19
CA MET A 326 -21.64 -12.58 2.33
C MET A 326 -22.94 -13.04 3.01
N GLU A 327 -22.87 -13.55 4.25
CA GLU A 327 -24.00 -14.21 4.92
C GLU A 327 -24.74 -13.30 5.90
N SER A 328 -24.00 -12.54 6.71
CA SER A 328 -24.61 -11.67 7.72
C SER A 328 -24.53 -10.21 7.29
N TYR A 329 -25.35 -9.40 7.95
CA TYR A 329 -25.23 -7.95 7.97
C TYR A 329 -24.37 -7.53 9.19
N GLY A 330 -23.96 -6.26 9.25
CA GLY A 330 -23.11 -5.70 10.29
C GLY A 330 -21.70 -5.37 9.82
N GLY A 331 -21.20 -4.20 10.22
CA GLY A 331 -19.83 -3.79 9.95
C GLY A 331 -18.76 -4.54 10.77
N LYS A 332 -17.50 -4.45 10.34
CA LYS A 332 -16.36 -5.09 11.01
C LYS A 332 -15.18 -4.16 11.13
N LEU A 333 -14.73 -3.94 12.36
CA LEU A 333 -13.44 -3.32 12.65
C LEU A 333 -12.33 -4.38 12.64
N ILE A 334 -11.28 -4.11 11.86
CA ILE A 334 -10.04 -4.88 11.83
C ILE A 334 -8.95 -3.97 12.38
N VAL A 335 -8.23 -4.43 13.41
CA VAL A 335 -7.08 -3.73 13.99
C VAL A 335 -5.90 -4.68 13.97
N ALA A 336 -4.76 -4.24 13.44
CA ALA A 336 -3.55 -5.06 13.36
C ALA A 336 -2.28 -4.22 13.50
N GLU A 337 -1.29 -4.79 14.16
CA GLU A 337 0.09 -4.30 14.13
C GLU A 337 0.78 -4.81 12.86
N ILE A 338 1.36 -3.90 12.09
CA ILE A 338 2.06 -4.20 10.83
C ILE A 338 3.41 -3.48 10.76
N PRO A 339 4.39 -4.05 10.03
CA PRO A 339 5.69 -3.43 9.86
C PRO A 339 5.59 -2.16 9.00
N VAL A 340 6.37 -1.16 9.36
CA VAL A 340 6.69 -0.01 8.53
C VAL A 340 7.65 -0.49 7.46
N THR A 341 7.10 -0.83 6.29
CA THR A 341 7.87 -1.13 5.09
C THR A 341 8.69 0.12 4.73
N THR A 342 9.98 0.13 5.10
CA THR A 342 10.95 1.14 4.68
C THR A 342 11.82 0.56 3.58
N ASP A 343 12.52 1.41 2.83
CA ASP A 343 13.56 0.99 1.89
C ASP A 343 14.65 0.26 2.67
N TYR A 344 14.46 -1.04 2.88
CA TYR A 344 15.57 -1.95 2.98
C TYR A 344 16.25 -1.89 1.61
N GLU A 345 17.53 -1.52 1.57
CA GLU A 345 18.46 -2.29 0.75
C GLU A 345 18.19 -3.73 1.13
N THR A 346 17.36 -4.39 0.31
CA THR A 346 17.05 -5.80 0.47
C THR A 346 18.38 -6.48 0.63
N HIS A 347 18.64 -7.07 1.80
CA HIS A 347 19.62 -8.13 1.90
C HIS A 347 19.31 -9.05 0.74
N SER A 348 20.29 -9.12 -0.15
CA SER A 348 20.29 -9.74 -1.48
C SER A 348 20.13 -11.25 -1.40
N GLU A 349 19.34 -11.78 -0.47
CA GLU A 349 19.22 -13.22 -0.21
C GLU A 349 17.77 -13.69 -0.24
N SER A 350 16.77 -12.87 0.10
CA SER A 350 15.35 -13.28 0.01
C SER A 350 14.68 -12.82 -1.28
N ASN A 351 14.98 -11.59 -1.71
CA ASN A 351 14.60 -11.09 -3.02
C ASN A 351 15.50 -11.66 -4.12
N GLU A 352 16.76 -12.01 -3.84
CA GLU A 352 17.50 -12.89 -4.73
C GLU A 352 16.85 -14.26 -4.74
N ARG A 353 16.50 -14.93 -3.62
CA ARG A 353 15.87 -16.25 -3.73
C ARG A 353 14.53 -16.25 -4.49
N PHE A 354 13.71 -15.21 -4.38
CA PHE A 354 12.46 -15.11 -5.15
C PHE A 354 12.69 -14.68 -6.60
N ARG A 355 13.61 -13.74 -6.86
CA ARG A 355 14.03 -13.38 -8.21
C ARG A 355 14.85 -14.48 -8.88
N GLU A 356 15.58 -15.30 -8.13
CA GLU A 356 16.34 -16.50 -8.50
C GLU A 356 15.37 -17.65 -8.70
N ASP A 357 14.34 -17.86 -7.89
CA ASP A 357 13.32 -18.89 -8.19
C ASP A 357 12.54 -18.51 -9.46
N LEU A 358 12.25 -17.22 -9.68
CA LEU A 358 11.67 -16.72 -10.93
C LEU A 358 12.71 -16.74 -12.08
N HIS A 359 13.96 -16.37 -11.83
CA HIS A 359 15.07 -16.39 -12.79
C HIS A 359 15.51 -17.81 -13.11
N GLN A 360 15.35 -18.80 -12.24
CA GLN A 360 15.82 -20.18 -12.40
C GLN A 360 14.72 -21.01 -13.04
N SER A 361 13.46 -20.67 -12.77
CA SER A 361 12.31 -21.07 -13.60
C SER A 361 12.43 -20.53 -15.04
N CYS A 362 12.95 -19.31 -15.24
CA CYS A 362 13.17 -18.74 -16.58
C CYS A 362 14.52 -19.10 -17.25
N GLN A 363 15.66 -19.13 -16.54
CA GLN A 363 17.02 -19.34 -17.07
C GLN A 363 17.35 -20.80 -17.33
N THR A 364 16.54 -21.76 -16.88
CA THR A 364 16.64 -23.12 -17.44
C THR A 364 16.30 -23.14 -18.94
N PHE A 365 15.85 -22.01 -19.51
CA PHE A 365 15.66 -21.81 -20.93
C PHE A 365 16.16 -20.43 -21.39
N THR A 366 17.36 -20.43 -21.98
CA THR A 366 18.03 -19.36 -22.74
C THR A 366 18.95 -18.38 -22.00
N SER A 367 20.12 -18.20 -22.61
CA SER A 367 21.19 -17.28 -22.24
C SER A 367 21.06 -15.99 -23.06
N THR A 368 20.68 -14.86 -22.46
CA THR A 368 21.22 -13.50 -22.71
C THR A 368 20.50 -12.42 -21.87
N SER A 369 21.05 -11.21 -21.87
CA SER A 369 20.99 -10.12 -20.87
C SER A 369 19.63 -9.44 -20.60
N PRO A 370 19.52 -8.60 -19.54
CA PRO A 370 18.26 -8.19 -18.95
C PRO A 370 17.74 -6.84 -19.48
N ALA A 371 16.63 -6.87 -20.20
CA ALA A 371 15.64 -5.79 -20.29
C ALA A 371 14.33 -6.41 -20.81
N ASP A 372 13.23 -6.16 -20.11
CA ASP A 372 11.85 -6.48 -20.49
C ASP A 372 11.61 -7.87 -21.13
N GLN A 373 11.39 -8.90 -20.30
CA GLN A 373 10.94 -10.19 -20.81
C GLN A 373 9.74 -10.72 -20.01
N VAL A 374 8.57 -10.56 -20.62
CA VAL A 374 7.58 -11.65 -20.71
C VAL A 374 8.31 -12.86 -21.28
N CYS A 375 8.06 -14.07 -20.77
CA CYS A 375 8.72 -15.30 -21.22
C CYS A 375 8.54 -15.50 -22.74
N PHE A 376 9.51 -15.06 -23.54
CA PHE A 376 9.60 -15.34 -24.96
C PHE A 376 10.64 -16.44 -25.17
N LYS A 377 10.29 -17.40 -26.02
CA LYS A 377 11.25 -18.33 -26.61
C LYS A 377 11.11 -18.24 -28.13
N GLU A 378 12.13 -17.71 -28.81
CA GLU A 378 12.25 -17.86 -30.26
C GLU A 378 12.63 -19.31 -30.58
N GLY A 379 12.06 -19.83 -31.67
CA GLY A 379 12.06 -21.24 -32.01
C GLY A 379 13.46 -21.83 -32.18
N GLU A 380 13.75 -22.85 -31.38
CA GLU A 380 14.73 -23.89 -31.72
C GLU A 380 14.02 -25.25 -31.71
N GLU A 381 13.97 -25.88 -32.88
CA GLU A 381 13.66 -27.30 -33.01
C GLU A 381 14.74 -28.12 -32.31
N SER A 382 14.45 -28.65 -31.12
CA SER A 382 15.34 -29.63 -30.48
C SER A 382 15.20 -31.00 -31.16
N PRO A 383 16.30 -31.68 -31.57
CA PRO A 383 16.22 -32.96 -32.23
C PRO A 383 15.74 -34.03 -31.25
N GLY A 384 14.55 -34.58 -31.51
CA GLY A 384 13.90 -35.57 -30.67
C GLY A 384 14.71 -36.85 -30.52
N ARG A 385 15.03 -37.23 -29.28
CA ARG A 385 15.17 -38.64 -28.93
C ARG A 385 13.78 -39.23 -28.81
N VAL A 386 13.39 -39.99 -29.81
CA VAL A 386 12.19 -40.85 -29.79
C VAL A 386 12.34 -41.84 -28.64
N SER A 387 11.60 -41.61 -27.56
CA SER A 387 11.26 -42.66 -26.60
C SER A 387 9.84 -43.11 -26.93
N GLU A 388 9.73 -44.21 -27.66
CA GLU A 388 8.48 -44.92 -27.86
C GLU A 388 7.96 -45.41 -26.49
N LYS A 389 6.96 -44.71 -25.93
CA LYS A 389 5.94 -45.29 -25.04
C LYS A 389 4.83 -44.29 -24.74
N GLY A 390 3.63 -44.60 -25.24
CA GLY A 390 2.37 -44.03 -24.78
C GLY A 390 1.89 -42.82 -25.59
N ASN A 391 0.85 -43.05 -26.40
CA ASN A 391 0.07 -42.01 -27.06
C ASN A 391 -0.70 -41.21 -25.98
N LYS A 392 -0.04 -40.31 -25.23
CA LYS A 392 -0.73 -39.38 -24.33
C LYS A 392 -1.42 -38.35 -25.22
N GLN A 393 -2.73 -38.51 -25.38
CA GLN A 393 -3.56 -37.58 -26.11
C GLN A 393 -3.48 -36.22 -25.42
N LEU A 394 -3.04 -35.19 -26.16
CA LEU A 394 -3.00 -33.81 -25.65
C LEU A 394 -4.41 -33.45 -25.12
N PRO A 395 -4.51 -32.83 -23.93
CA PRO A 395 -5.80 -32.53 -23.33
C PRO A 395 -6.62 -31.64 -24.28
N PRO A 396 -7.94 -31.89 -24.43
CA PRO A 396 -8.76 -31.14 -25.37
C PRO A 396 -8.89 -29.69 -24.92
N ILE A 397 -8.44 -28.77 -25.76
CA ILE A 397 -8.61 -27.33 -25.55
C ILE A 397 -10.10 -26.98 -25.70
N PHE A 398 -10.61 -26.10 -24.85
CA PHE A 398 -11.95 -25.53 -24.98
C PHE A 398 -11.93 -24.01 -24.79
N TYR A 399 -13.00 -23.35 -25.25
CA TYR A 399 -13.15 -21.90 -25.13
C TYR A 399 -14.30 -21.59 -24.20
N ALA A 400 -14.09 -20.64 -23.29
CA ALA A 400 -15.14 -20.16 -22.41
C ALA A 400 -14.93 -18.69 -22.06
N GLU A 401 -16.03 -18.02 -21.76
CA GLU A 401 -16.01 -16.64 -21.28
C GLU A 401 -15.75 -16.64 -19.77
N MET A 402 -14.83 -15.78 -19.33
CA MET A 402 -14.60 -15.47 -17.93
C MET A 402 -14.52 -13.96 -17.79
N MET A 403 -15.41 -13.37 -16.99
CA MET A 403 -15.46 -11.93 -16.75
C MET A 403 -15.56 -11.09 -18.03
N TYR A 404 -16.41 -11.51 -18.98
CA TYR A 404 -16.62 -10.87 -20.27
C TYR A 404 -15.44 -10.94 -21.26
N ASP A 405 -14.40 -11.70 -20.91
CA ASP A 405 -13.26 -11.98 -21.78
C ASP A 405 -13.26 -13.43 -22.24
N ASN A 406 -12.80 -13.67 -23.47
CA ASN A 406 -12.68 -15.02 -24.04
C ASN A 406 -11.37 -15.67 -23.62
N PHE A 407 -11.46 -16.80 -22.93
CA PHE A 407 -10.31 -17.60 -22.51
C PHE A 407 -10.21 -18.89 -23.33
N THR A 408 -8.97 -19.27 -23.61
CA THR A 408 -8.61 -20.61 -24.08
C THR A 408 -8.23 -21.44 -22.87
N PHE A 409 -8.91 -22.55 -22.63
CA PHE A 409 -8.69 -23.41 -21.47
C PHE A 409 -8.17 -24.80 -21.85
N VAL A 410 -7.26 -25.31 -21.03
CA VAL A 410 -6.78 -26.69 -21.07
C VAL A 410 -7.18 -27.40 -19.77
N PRO A 411 -8.01 -28.45 -19.84
CA PRO A 411 -8.44 -29.18 -18.65
C PRO A 411 -7.30 -30.00 -18.05
N VAL A 412 -7.24 -30.03 -16.72
CA VAL A 412 -6.25 -30.76 -15.93
C VAL A 412 -6.90 -32.02 -15.36
N TRP A 413 -6.55 -33.18 -15.94
CA TRP A 413 -7.17 -34.48 -15.58
C TRP A 413 -6.30 -35.35 -14.67
N GLU A 414 -4.99 -35.11 -14.60
CA GLU A 414 -4.04 -35.94 -13.83
C GLU A 414 -3.76 -35.30 -12.45
N GLU A 415 -3.62 -36.13 -11.40
CA GLU A 415 -3.25 -35.69 -10.03
C GLU A 415 -1.88 -34.99 -9.96
N LYS A 416 -1.02 -35.27 -10.93
CA LYS A 416 0.27 -34.64 -11.17
C LYS A 416 0.49 -34.52 -12.67
N GLY A 417 0.85 -33.34 -13.15
CA GLY A 417 1.15 -33.12 -14.55
C GLY A 417 1.87 -31.80 -14.75
N GLU A 418 2.62 -31.72 -15.85
CA GLU A 418 3.15 -30.46 -16.38
C GLU A 418 2.28 -30.11 -17.59
N LEU A 419 1.62 -28.97 -17.52
CA LEU A 419 0.86 -28.41 -18.65
C LEU A 419 1.64 -27.23 -19.21
N GLN A 420 1.82 -27.26 -20.53
CA GLN A 420 2.45 -26.22 -21.34
C GLN A 420 1.43 -25.83 -22.41
N ASP A 421 1.05 -24.56 -22.45
CA ASP A 421 0.31 -23.99 -23.58
C ASP A 421 1.15 -22.86 -24.19
N GLU A 422 1.26 -22.87 -25.51
CA GLU A 422 2.02 -21.89 -26.29
C GLU A 422 1.08 -21.25 -27.31
N LYS A 423 0.69 -20.00 -27.07
CA LYS A 423 0.08 -19.15 -28.11
C LYS A 423 0.85 -17.85 -28.27
N ARG A 424 1.56 -17.74 -29.40
CA ARG A 424 2.17 -16.58 -30.10
C ARG A 424 2.93 -15.48 -29.30
N PHE A 425 2.69 -15.27 -28.00
CA PHE A 425 3.25 -14.18 -27.18
C PHE A 425 3.43 -14.51 -25.69
N PHE A 426 2.87 -15.60 -25.15
CA PHE A 426 2.94 -15.93 -23.72
C PHE A 426 3.21 -17.42 -23.47
N TYR A 427 3.92 -17.71 -22.38
CA TYR A 427 4.26 -19.05 -21.92
C TYR A 427 3.74 -19.23 -20.49
N SER A 428 2.78 -20.13 -20.29
CA SER A 428 2.40 -20.57 -18.94
C SER A 428 2.84 -22.00 -18.70
N LYS A 429 3.53 -22.21 -17.58
CA LYS A 429 3.94 -23.52 -17.11
C LYS A 429 3.38 -23.73 -15.72
N LEU A 430 2.66 -24.83 -15.57
CA LEU A 430 1.98 -25.16 -14.34
C LEU A 430 2.42 -26.53 -13.82
N LEU A 431 2.90 -26.55 -12.57
CA LEU A 431 3.18 -27.75 -11.80
C LEU A 431 2.16 -27.84 -10.66
N LEU A 432 1.36 -28.90 -10.66
CA LEU A 432 0.34 -29.13 -9.64
C LEU A 432 0.48 -30.53 -9.03
N GLN A 433 0.22 -30.63 -7.72
CA GLN A 433 0.10 -31.90 -7.00
C GLN A 433 -1.07 -31.82 -6.01
N TRP A 434 -2.03 -32.75 -6.10
CA TRP A 434 -3.28 -32.69 -5.34
C TRP A 434 -3.53 -33.92 -4.45
N SER A 435 -4.41 -33.77 -3.46
CA SER A 435 -4.71 -34.80 -2.45
C SER A 435 -6.06 -35.52 -2.60
N SER A 436 -6.94 -35.12 -3.55
CA SER A 436 -8.23 -35.82 -3.78
C SER A 436 -8.81 -35.62 -5.17
N GLN A 437 -9.35 -36.69 -5.77
CA GLN A 437 -10.03 -36.71 -7.06
C GLN A 437 -11.51 -36.32 -6.89
N GLY A 438 -11.90 -35.11 -7.29
CA GLY A 438 -13.30 -34.69 -7.21
C GLY A 438 -13.68 -33.42 -7.98
N SER A 439 -12.73 -32.72 -8.59
CA SER A 439 -12.95 -31.37 -9.12
C SER A 439 -12.29 -31.19 -10.48
N LEU A 440 -12.97 -30.48 -11.39
CA LEU A 440 -12.44 -30.18 -12.72
C LEU A 440 -11.66 -28.87 -12.67
N LEU A 441 -10.37 -28.94 -12.98
CA LEU A 441 -9.47 -27.79 -13.06
C LEU A 441 -9.15 -27.47 -14.51
N SER A 442 -8.97 -26.20 -14.84
CA SER A 442 -8.53 -25.77 -16.17
C SER A 442 -7.53 -24.63 -16.07
N LEU A 443 -6.46 -24.68 -16.86
CA LEU A 443 -5.53 -23.56 -17.08
C LEU A 443 -6.08 -22.73 -18.23
N GLY A 444 -6.29 -21.43 -18.02
CA GLY A 444 -6.87 -20.51 -18.98
C GLY A 444 -5.92 -19.39 -19.36
N GLU A 445 -5.88 -19.03 -20.64
CA GLU A 445 -5.19 -17.83 -21.13
C GLU A 445 -6.12 -16.94 -21.96
N ASN A 446 -5.98 -15.62 -21.80
CA ASN A 446 -6.66 -14.59 -22.59
C ASN A 446 -5.64 -13.88 -23.51
N PRO A 447 -6.02 -13.46 -24.73
CA PRO A 447 -5.18 -12.66 -25.62
C PRO A 447 -4.51 -11.40 -25.03
N ARG A 448 -4.91 -10.93 -23.83
CA ARG A 448 -4.23 -9.85 -23.10
C ARG A 448 -3.07 -10.31 -22.20
N GLY A 449 -2.72 -11.60 -22.20
CA GLY A 449 -1.53 -12.14 -21.52
C GLY A 449 -1.72 -12.56 -20.07
N SER A 450 -2.96 -12.79 -19.62
CA SER A 450 -3.24 -13.32 -18.29
C SER A 450 -3.42 -14.84 -18.34
N SER A 451 -2.61 -15.57 -17.58
CA SER A 451 -2.74 -17.03 -17.40
C SER A 451 -3.28 -17.33 -16.00
N ILE A 452 -4.29 -18.20 -15.87
CA ILE A 452 -4.96 -18.50 -14.60
C ILE A 452 -5.33 -19.98 -14.48
N ILE A 453 -5.29 -20.53 -13.26
CA ILE A 453 -5.89 -21.82 -12.93
C ILE A 453 -7.29 -21.59 -12.40
N PHE A 454 -8.28 -22.20 -13.02
CA PHE A 454 -9.68 -22.10 -12.65
C PHE A 454 -10.20 -23.43 -12.09
N TRP A 455 -11.00 -23.33 -11.02
CA TRP A 455 -11.72 -24.44 -10.39
C TRP A 455 -13.17 -24.40 -10.88
N LYS A 456 -13.67 -25.50 -11.44
CA LYS A 456 -15.08 -25.64 -11.82
C LYS A 456 -15.85 -26.49 -10.82
#